data_AF-A0A1H6JLH2-F1
#
_entry.id   AF-A0A1H6JLH2-F1
#
_cell.length_a   1.000
_cell.length_b   1.000
_cell.length_c   1.000
_cell.angle_alpha   90.00
_cell.angle_beta   90.00
_cell.angle_gamma   90.00
#
_symmetry.space_group_name_H-M   'P 1'
#
loop_
_entity.id
_entity.type
_entity.pdbx_description
1 polymer ?
#
loop_
_entity_poly.entity_id
_entity_poly.type
_entity_poly.pdbx_seq_one_letter_code
_entity_poly.pdbx_strand_id
1 'polypeptide(L)' 'MGYDYTCDECGEPGEHPGLLGSFNKRTWTTTPFGERLQALGYELGDTITLCPECTHRLLR' A
#
# COMPACT_ATOMS: atom_id res chain seq x y z
N MET A 1 -19.41 -0.74 -12.40
CA MET A 1 -18.14 -1.45 -12.64
C MET A 1 -17.34 -1.33 -11.35
N GLY A 2 -17.47 -2.30 -10.45
CA GLY A 2 -16.60 -2.40 -9.29
C GLY A 2 -15.24 -2.87 -9.76
N TYR A 3 -14.17 -2.26 -9.27
CA TYR A 3 -12.83 -2.77 -9.48
C TYR A 3 -12.58 -3.81 -8.38
N ASP A 4 -12.56 -5.09 -8.74
CA ASP A 4 -12.06 -6.10 -7.82
C ASP A 4 -10.56 -5.87 -7.66
N TYR A 5 -10.11 -5.70 -6.43
CA TYR A 5 -8.68 -5.63 -6.09
C TYR A 5 -8.32 -6.78 -5.16
N THR A 6 -7.05 -7.16 -5.14
CA THR A 6 -6.49 -8.08 -4.16
C THR A 6 -5.50 -7.29 -3.31
N CYS A 7 -5.62 -7.40 -1.99
CA CYS A 7 -4.67 -6.77 -1.09
C CYS A 7 -3.29 -7.44 -1.25
N ASP A 8 -2.26 -6.64 -1.52
CA ASP A 8 -0.89 -7.14 -1.69
C ASP A 8 -0.29 -7.71 -0.40
N GLU A 9 -0.77 -7.28 0.79
CA GLU A 9 -0.27 -7.78 2.08
C GLU A 9 -0.97 -9.08 2.52
N CYS A 10 -2.31 -9.07 2.58
CA CYS A 10 -3.08 -10.18 3.14
C CYS A 10 -3.73 -11.09 2.11
N GLY A 11 -3.69 -10.74 0.81
CA GLY A 11 -4.31 -11.51 -0.26
C GLY A 11 -5.84 -11.46 -0.30
N GLU A 12 -6.47 -10.71 0.60
CA GLU A 12 -7.94 -10.63 0.65
C GLU A 12 -8.47 -9.80 -0.54
N PRO A 13 -9.49 -10.32 -1.27
CA PRO A 13 -10.15 -9.56 -2.31
C PRO A 13 -11.12 -8.53 -1.73
N GLY A 14 -11.36 -7.44 -2.44
CA GLY A 14 -12.37 -6.46 -2.06
C GLY A 14 -12.83 -5.57 -3.20
N GLU A 15 -13.85 -4.76 -2.91
CA GLU A 15 -14.47 -3.85 -3.91
C GLU A 15 -13.80 -2.46 -3.94
N HIS A 16 -13.22 -2.02 -2.82
CA HIS A 16 -12.55 -0.72 -2.68
C HIS A 16 -11.26 -0.82 -1.86
N PRO A 17 -10.09 -0.51 -2.44
CA PRO A 17 -8.83 -0.49 -1.70
C PRO A 17 -8.81 0.66 -0.70
N GLY A 18 -8.23 0.43 0.47
CA GLY A 18 -7.99 1.47 1.47
C GLY A 18 -6.82 2.38 1.08
N LEU A 19 -5.86 1.83 0.35
CA LEU A 19 -4.75 2.55 -0.26
C LEU A 19 -4.47 1.96 -1.64
N LEU A 20 -4.49 2.80 -2.67
CA LEU A 20 -4.05 2.46 -4.00
C LEU A 20 -3.16 3.59 -4.53
N GLY A 21 -1.89 3.30 -4.81
CA GLY A 21 -1.01 4.29 -5.43
C GLY A 21 0.46 3.91 -5.49
N SER A 22 1.21 4.68 -6.26
CA SER A 22 2.66 4.62 -6.37
C SER A 22 3.29 5.86 -5.77
N PHE A 23 4.45 5.73 -5.12
CA PHE A 23 5.11 6.84 -4.45
C PHE A 23 6.37 7.30 -5.19
N ASN A 24 6.57 8.61 -5.23
CA ASN A 24 7.80 9.17 -5.78
C ASN A 24 8.99 8.94 -4.83
N LYS A 25 10.21 9.01 -5.38
CA LYS A 25 11.46 8.78 -4.63
C LYS A 25 11.63 9.68 -3.41
N ARG A 26 11.16 10.92 -3.48
CA ARG A 26 11.24 11.85 -2.35
C ARG A 26 10.40 11.32 -1.19
N THR A 27 9.11 11.07 -1.41
CA THR A 27 8.21 10.53 -0.37
C THR A 27 8.74 9.20 0.17
N TRP A 28 9.25 8.33 -0.70
CA TRP A 28 9.82 7.04 -0.32
C TRP A 28 11.00 7.14 0.65
N THR A 29 11.90 8.09 0.42
CA THR A 29 13.16 8.21 1.18
C THR A 29 13.07 9.15 2.37
N THR A 30 12.14 10.11 2.37
CA THR A 30 12.08 11.18 3.38
C THR A 30 10.93 11.05 4.36
N THR A 31 10.05 10.06 4.21
CA THR A 31 8.88 9.91 5.09
C THR A 31 8.91 8.58 5.81
N PRO A 32 8.47 8.52 7.09
CA PRO A 32 8.31 7.26 7.82
C PRO A 32 7.40 6.26 7.10
N PHE A 33 6.49 6.77 6.27
CA PHE A 33 5.61 5.95 5.44
C PHE A 33 6.40 5.10 4.43
N GLY A 34 7.41 5.68 3.77
CA GLY A 34 8.27 4.93 2.84
C GLY A 34 9.15 3.89 3.55
N GLU A 35 9.61 4.16 4.78
CA GLU A 35 10.33 3.17 5.59
C GLU A 35 9.44 1.98 5.95
N ARG A 36 8.18 2.24 6.32
CA ARG A 36 7.20 1.18 6.64
C ARG A 36 6.87 0.31 5.43
N LEU A 37 6.73 0.91 4.25
CA LEU A 37 6.51 0.16 3.01
C LEU A 37 7.70 -0.72 2.64
N GLN A 38 8.93 -0.22 2.81
CA GLN A 38 10.14 -1.02 2.62
C GLN A 38 10.20 -2.20 3.60
N ALA A 39 9.77 -2.02 4.85
CA ALA A 39 9.70 -3.09 5.84
C ALA A 39 8.68 -4.19 5.47
N LEU A 40 7.67 -3.85 4.68
CA LEU A 40 6.70 -4.81 4.12
C LEU A 40 7.19 -5.47 2.83
N GLY A 41 8.37 -5.09 2.32
CA GLY A 41 8.97 -5.69 1.13
C GLY A 41 8.62 -5.01 -0.20
N TYR A 42 7.96 -3.84 -0.18
CA TYR A 42 7.71 -3.06 -1.39
C TYR A 42 8.99 -2.37 -1.87
N GLU A 43 9.09 -2.18 -3.19
CA GLU A 43 10.17 -1.46 -3.84
C GLU A 43 9.74 -0.07 -4.33
N LEU A 44 10.73 0.81 -4.58
CA LEU A 44 10.46 2.13 -5.12
C LEU A 44 9.86 2.02 -6.52
N GLY A 45 8.65 2.55 -6.68
CA GLY A 45 7.93 2.53 -7.96
C GLY A 45 6.87 1.44 -8.06
N ASP A 46 6.79 0.55 -7.07
CA ASP A 46 5.69 -0.40 -6.99
C ASP A 46 4.35 0.30 -6.84
N THR A 47 3.34 -0.32 -7.43
CA THR A 47 1.94 0.06 -7.21
C THR A 47 1.45 -0.68 -5.98
N ILE A 48 1.05 0.09 -4.97
CA ILE A 48 0.68 -0.44 -3.66
C ILE A 48 -0.83 -0.53 -3.62
N THR A 49 -1.35 -1.74 -3.38
CA THR A 49 -2.78 -2.01 -3.25
C THR A 49 -3.05 -2.66 -1.90
N LEU A 50 -3.52 -1.88 -0.93
CA LEU A 50 -3.83 -2.38 0.42
C LEU A 50 -5.31 -2.25 0.73
N CYS A 51 -5.83 -3.23 1.48
CA CYS A 51 -7.16 -3.13 2.07
C CYS A 51 -7.20 -2.09 3.20
N PRO A 52 -8.40 -1.63 3.61
CA PRO A 52 -8.54 -0.65 4.69
C PRO A 52 -7.87 -1.08 6.00
N GLU A 53 -7.89 -2.37 6.33
CA GLU A 53 -7.29 -2.90 7.56
C GLU A 53 -5.75 -2.85 7.52
N CYS A 54 -5.14 -3.32 6.44
CA CYS A 54 -3.68 -3.25 6.24
C CYS A 54 -3.21 -1.79 6.16
N THR A 55 -3.98 -0.92 5.50
CA THR A 55 -3.71 0.52 5.47
C THR A 55 -3.75 1.13 6.86
N HIS A 56 -4.73 0.78 7.69
CA HIS A 56 -4.83 1.27 9.06
C HIS A 56 -3.65 0.77 9.93
N ARG A 57 -3.20 -0.47 9.75
CA ARG A 57 -1.99 -0.98 10.41
C ARG A 57 -0.74 -0.22 9.98
N LEU A 58 -0.63 0.09 8.69
CA LEU A 58 0.49 0.84 8.12
C LEU A 58 0.56 2.28 8.64
N LEU A 59 -0.59 2.91 8.92
CA LEU A 59 -0.66 4.32 9.33
C LEU A 59 -0.61 4.54 10.86
N ARG A 60 -0.73 3.49 11.67
CA ARG A 60 -0.66 3.57 13.13
C ARG A 60 0.78 3.67 13.65
#